data_AF-A0AAN8IIH9-F1
#
_entry.id   AF-A0AAN8IIH9-F1
#
_cell.length_a   1.000
_cell.length_b   1.000
_cell.length_c   1.000
_cell.angle_alpha   90.00
_cell.angle_beta   90.00
_cell.angle_gamma   90.00
#
_symmetry.space_group_name_H-M   'P 1'
#
loop_
_entity.id
_entity.type
_entity.pdbx_description
1 polymer ?
#
loop_
_entity_poly.entity_id
_entity_poly.type
_entity_poly.pdbx_seq_one_letter_code
_entity_poly.pdbx_strand_id
1 'polypeptide(L)'
;MTLQNEPSSGALPFYKWQTMFFSAPMQRDFVKVTLGPMLKRNNVTKELKVMTLDDNRFALPSWADIIFNDSEAAKYVDGVAIHWYLDGLIPASVLTTTHNRHPDKFILATEACAGVFFGHGPILGDWYRAEEYAVNIIE
;
A
#
# COMPACT_ATOMS: atom_id res chain seq x y z
N MET A 1 -0.27 7.59 8.37
CA MET A 1 -0.85 8.01 7.07
C MET A 1 -0.15 7.25 5.95
N THR A 2 -0.78 7.17 4.79
CA THR A 2 -0.17 6.64 3.57
C THR A 2 0.30 7.80 2.69
N LEU A 3 1.24 7.53 1.77
CA LEU A 3 1.78 8.55 0.88
C LEU A 3 0.80 8.96 -0.23
N GLN A 4 -0.02 8.03 -0.70
CA GLN A 4 -1.06 8.24 -1.70
C GLN A 4 -1.92 6.97 -1.77
N ASN A 5 -3.25 7.09 -1.81
CA ASN A 5 -4.13 5.96 -2.11
C ASN A 5 -3.96 5.50 -3.56
N GLU A 6 -3.72 4.21 -3.76
CA GLU A 6 -3.57 3.52 -5.05
C GLU A 6 -2.77 4.34 -6.09
N PRO A 7 -1.50 4.68 -5.82
CA PRO A 7 -0.70 5.52 -6.69
C PRO A 7 -0.55 4.98 -8.11
N SER A 8 -0.66 3.66 -8.31
CA SER A 8 -0.58 3.05 -9.64
C SER A 8 -1.80 3.34 -10.51
N SER A 9 -2.98 3.55 -9.89
CA SER A 9 -4.22 3.82 -10.60
C SER A 9 -4.16 5.11 -11.43
N GLY A 10 -3.39 6.11 -10.98
CA GLY A 10 -3.19 7.37 -11.70
C GLY A 10 -2.42 7.21 -13.01
N ALA A 11 -1.77 6.07 -13.25
CA ALA A 11 -1.14 5.76 -14.53
C ALA A 11 -2.16 5.44 -15.63
N LEU A 12 -3.39 5.08 -15.26
CA LEU A 12 -4.43 4.66 -16.18
C LEU A 12 -5.14 5.88 -16.78
N PRO A 13 -5.07 6.09 -18.11
CA PRO A 13 -5.87 7.12 -18.76
C PRO A 13 -7.36 6.88 -18.50
N PHE A 14 -8.10 7.95 -18.19
CA PHE A 14 -9.55 7.91 -17.94
C PHE A 14 -9.97 7.05 -16.74
N TYR A 15 -9.12 6.95 -15.71
CA TYR A 15 -9.51 6.37 -14.43
C TYR A 15 -10.75 7.11 -13.88
N LYS A 16 -11.73 6.34 -13.39
CA LYS A 16 -13.12 6.84 -13.26
C LYS A 16 -13.36 7.72 -12.04
N TRP A 17 -12.43 7.76 -11.09
CA TRP A 17 -12.54 8.55 -9.85
C TRP A 17 -11.18 9.13 -9.47
N GLN A 18 -11.17 9.86 -8.35
CA GLN A 18 -10.04 10.63 -7.86
C GLN A 18 -8.81 9.74 -7.67
N THR A 19 -7.74 10.09 -8.38
CA THR A 19 -6.46 9.40 -8.29
C THR A 19 -5.33 10.39 -8.57
N MET A 20 -4.12 10.06 -8.08
CA MET A 20 -2.90 10.79 -8.36
C MET A 20 -1.78 9.79 -8.62
N PHE A 21 -1.13 9.92 -9.78
CA PHE A 21 -0.06 9.02 -10.15
C PHE A 21 1.21 9.27 -9.33
N PHE A 22 1.75 8.19 -8.76
CA PHE A 22 3.15 8.10 -8.40
C PHE A 22 3.74 6.81 -8.96
N SER A 23 4.95 6.89 -9.50
CA SER A 23 5.82 5.72 -9.57
C SER A 23 6.57 5.53 -8.25
N ALA A 24 7.12 4.34 -7.98
CA ALA A 24 7.92 4.12 -6.78
C ALA A 24 9.09 5.13 -6.62
N PRO A 25 9.86 5.48 -7.67
CA PRO A 25 10.88 6.53 -7.55
C PRO A 25 10.31 7.92 -7.25
N MET A 26 9.15 8.28 -7.83
CA MET A 26 8.49 9.55 -7.50
C MET A 26 8.06 9.57 -6.02
N GLN A 27 7.51 8.48 -5.51
CA GLN A 27 7.08 8.37 -4.13
C GLN A 27 8.28 8.44 -3.17
N ARG A 28 9.40 7.79 -3.52
CA ARG A 28 10.70 7.88 -2.83
C ARG A 28 11.19 9.32 -2.74
N ASP A 29 11.26 10.01 -3.88
CA ASP A 29 11.81 11.36 -3.94
C ASP A 29 10.88 12.36 -3.24
N PHE A 30 9.57 12.18 -3.36
CA PHE A 30 8.59 13.00 -2.64
C PHE A 30 8.73 12.89 -1.13
N VAL A 31 8.83 11.68 -0.58
CA VAL A 31 8.98 11.50 0.88
C VAL A 31 10.34 11.98 1.36
N LYS A 32 11.40 11.72 0.60
CA LYS A 32 12.78 12.11 0.93
C LYS A 32 12.98 13.63 0.94
N VAL A 33 12.53 14.32 -0.10
CA VAL A 33 12.85 15.74 -0.33
C VAL A 33 11.81 16.66 0.30
N THR A 34 10.55 16.25 0.35
CA THR A 34 9.43 17.14 0.69
C THR A 34 8.69 16.69 1.94
N LEU A 35 7.92 15.59 1.86
CA LEU A 35 6.95 15.25 2.89
C LEU A 35 7.62 14.85 4.21
N GLY A 36 8.64 13.98 4.17
CA GLY A 36 9.35 13.51 5.34
C GLY A 36 9.94 14.64 6.18
N PRO A 37 10.75 15.55 5.59
CA PRO A 37 11.27 16.72 6.27
C PRO A 37 10.16 17.63 6.84
N MET A 38 9.06 17.84 6.10
CA MET A 38 7.94 18.67 6.56
C MET A 38 7.24 18.07 7.77
N LEU A 39 7.01 16.75 7.78
CA LEU A 39 6.43 16.04 8.92
C LEU A 39 7.33 16.12 10.15
N LYS A 40 8.64 15.85 10.00
CA LYS A 40 9.57 15.85 11.15
C LYS A 40 9.82 17.22 11.75
N ARG A 41 9.68 18.31 10.98
CA ARG A 41 9.82 19.69 11.50
C ARG A 41 8.62 20.17 12.30
N ASN A 42 7.46 19.55 12.15
CA ASN A 42 6.24 19.97 12.82
C ASN A 42 6.02 19.18 14.11
N ASN A 43 5.84 19.88 15.24
CA ASN A 43 5.69 19.27 16.56
C ASN A 43 4.49 18.32 16.68
N VAL A 44 3.46 18.49 15.87
CA VAL A 44 2.24 17.67 15.87
C VAL A 44 2.45 16.39 15.04
N THR A 45 3.19 16.47 13.94
CA THR A 45 3.28 15.37 12.97
C THR A 45 4.63 14.64 12.99
N LYS A 46 5.61 15.09 13.78
CA LYS A 46 6.94 14.46 13.85
C LYS A 46 6.92 12.98 14.26
N GLU A 47 5.95 12.56 15.05
CA GLU A 47 5.77 11.16 15.48
C GLU A 47 4.80 10.37 14.58
N LEU A 48 4.19 11.02 13.58
CA LEU A 48 3.24 10.37 12.70
C LEU A 48 3.93 9.28 11.87
N LYS A 49 3.37 8.08 11.90
CA LYS A 49 3.82 6.95 11.08
C LYS A 49 3.42 7.13 9.62
N VAL A 50 4.36 6.84 8.72
CA VAL A 50 4.17 6.98 7.26
C VAL A 50 4.33 5.63 6.59
N MET A 51 3.38 5.29 5.72
CA MET A 51 3.37 4.06 4.92
C MET A 51 3.50 4.36 3.43
N THR A 52 4.32 3.57 2.75
CA THR A 52 4.46 3.58 1.28
C THR A 52 3.47 2.62 0.62
N LEU A 53 3.40 2.65 -0.71
CA LEU A 53 2.51 1.86 -1.56
C LEU A 53 1.03 2.25 -1.40
N ASP A 54 0.28 1.66 -0.46
CA ASP A 54 -1.18 1.81 -0.29
C ASP A 54 -1.93 1.43 -1.58
N ASP A 55 -1.58 0.25 -2.10
CA ASP A 55 -2.05 -0.31 -3.35
C ASP A 55 -1.97 -1.84 -3.26
N ASN A 56 -2.41 -2.52 -4.32
CA ASN A 56 -2.40 -3.97 -4.43
C ASN A 56 -1.00 -4.56 -4.31
N ARG A 57 -0.89 -5.77 -3.71
CA ARG A 57 0.40 -6.44 -3.45
C ARG A 57 1.21 -6.83 -4.68
N PHE A 58 0.70 -6.67 -5.90
CA PHE A 58 1.43 -6.92 -7.15
C PHE A 58 2.70 -6.06 -7.30
N ALA A 59 2.72 -4.87 -6.68
CA ALA A 59 3.86 -3.96 -6.74
C ALA A 59 5.02 -4.40 -5.83
N LEU A 60 4.79 -5.39 -4.97
CA LEU A 60 5.78 -5.92 -4.03
C LEU A 60 6.56 -7.10 -4.61
N PRO A 61 7.83 -7.27 -4.21
CA PRO A 61 8.61 -6.45 -3.27
C PRO A 61 9.25 -5.20 -3.91
N SER A 62 9.18 -5.05 -5.23
CA SER A 62 9.91 -4.03 -5.99
C SER A 62 9.69 -2.59 -5.48
N TRP A 63 8.44 -2.23 -5.18
CA TRP A 63 8.12 -0.90 -4.65
C TRP A 63 8.81 -0.63 -3.30
N ALA A 64 8.78 -1.61 -2.40
CA ALA A 64 9.43 -1.54 -1.10
C ALA A 64 10.96 -1.43 -1.27
N ASP A 65 11.56 -2.23 -2.15
CA ASP A 65 13.00 -2.18 -2.44
C ASP A 65 13.44 -0.79 -2.92
N ILE A 66 12.67 -0.13 -3.79
CA ILE A 66 12.99 1.21 -4.30
C ILE A 66 12.99 2.27 -3.19
N ILE A 67 12.07 2.15 -2.23
CA ILE A 67 11.92 3.12 -1.14
C ILE A 67 12.94 2.86 -0.04
N PHE A 68 13.06 1.61 0.40
CA PHE A 68 13.83 1.25 1.60
C PHE A 68 15.33 1.09 1.34
N ASN A 69 15.76 0.82 0.10
CA ASN A 69 17.18 0.82 -0.25
C ASN A 69 17.78 2.24 -0.36
N ASP A 70 16.95 3.29 -0.40
CA ASP A 70 17.40 4.68 -0.27
C ASP A 70 17.30 5.13 1.18
N SER A 71 18.43 5.10 1.90
CA SER A 71 18.50 5.47 3.33
C SER A 71 17.89 6.85 3.66
N GLU A 72 17.92 7.80 2.72
CA GLU A 72 17.36 9.14 2.93
C GLU A 72 15.83 9.17 2.82
N ALA A 73 15.24 8.23 2.09
CA ALA A 73 13.78 8.01 2.07
C ALA A 73 13.36 7.09 3.23
N ALA A 74 14.10 6.00 3.45
CA ALA A 74 13.78 4.94 4.40
C ALA A 74 13.63 5.43 5.85
N LYS A 75 14.32 6.51 6.24
CA LYS A 75 14.21 7.13 7.57
C LYS A 75 12.87 7.82 7.83
N TYR A 76 12.09 8.09 6.78
CA TYR A 76 10.78 8.74 6.88
C TYR A 76 9.61 7.80 6.62
N VAL A 77 9.86 6.54 6.26
CA VAL A 77 8.82 5.55 5.97
C VAL A 77 8.95 4.40 6.97
N ASP A 78 7.87 4.13 7.70
CA ASP A 78 7.85 3.17 8.79
C ASP A 78 7.35 1.78 8.34
N GLY A 79 6.58 1.72 7.24
CA GLY A 79 6.00 0.47 6.76
C GLY A 79 5.40 0.55 5.36
N VAL A 80 4.79 -0.53 4.94
CA VAL A 80 4.10 -0.69 3.65
C VAL A 80 2.61 -0.90 3.89
N ALA A 81 1.78 -0.16 3.16
CA ALA A 81 0.34 -0.35 3.12
C ALA A 81 -0.06 -1.19 1.90
N ILE A 82 -0.98 -2.14 2.05
CA ILE A 82 -1.42 -3.03 0.97
C ILE A 82 -2.95 -3.13 0.86
N HIS A 83 -3.43 -3.32 -0.37
CA HIS A 83 -4.82 -3.63 -0.73
C HIS A 83 -4.93 -5.06 -1.29
N TRP A 84 -6.13 -5.66 -1.26
CA TRP A 84 -6.33 -7.09 -1.55
C TRP A 84 -6.95 -7.43 -2.92
N TYR A 85 -7.29 -6.43 -3.75
CA TYR A 85 -8.19 -6.62 -4.90
C TYR A 85 -7.62 -7.52 -6.02
N LEU A 86 -6.31 -7.75 -6.03
CA LEU A 86 -5.61 -8.61 -7.00
C LEU A 86 -5.06 -9.90 -6.38
N ASP A 87 -5.51 -10.28 -5.18
CA ASP A 87 -4.97 -11.42 -4.44
C ASP A 87 -5.15 -12.77 -5.14
N GLY A 88 -6.19 -12.92 -5.97
CA GLY A 88 -6.38 -14.10 -6.82
C GLY A 88 -5.33 -14.25 -7.93
N LEU A 89 -4.55 -13.20 -8.22
CA LEU A 89 -3.47 -13.21 -9.22
C LEU A 89 -2.08 -13.20 -8.58
N ILE A 90 -1.96 -12.64 -7.37
CA ILE A 90 -0.69 -12.43 -6.70
C ILE A 90 -0.67 -13.22 -5.40
N PRO A 91 0.25 -14.17 -5.18
CA PRO A 91 0.27 -14.98 -3.97
C PRO A 91 0.71 -14.18 -2.73
N ALA A 92 0.21 -14.53 -1.54
CA ALA A 92 0.57 -13.89 -0.27
C ALA A 92 2.07 -14.01 0.08
N SER A 93 2.78 -14.97 -0.51
CA SER A 93 4.24 -15.15 -0.33
C SER A 93 5.08 -13.91 -0.74
N VAL A 94 4.53 -12.98 -1.54
CA VAL A 94 5.17 -11.69 -1.80
C VAL A 94 5.30 -10.83 -0.54
N LEU A 95 4.38 -10.97 0.42
CA LEU A 95 4.43 -10.29 1.71
C LEU A 95 5.57 -10.85 2.57
N THR A 96 5.69 -12.18 2.62
CA THR A 96 6.83 -12.86 3.27
C THR A 96 8.16 -12.42 2.65
N THR A 97 8.23 -12.38 1.32
CA THR A 97 9.43 -11.92 0.60
C THR A 97 9.77 -10.47 0.94
N THR A 98 8.77 -9.59 1.00
CA THR A 98 8.94 -8.17 1.33
C THR A 98 9.43 -8.00 2.76
N HIS A 99 8.82 -8.71 3.73
CA HIS A 99 9.26 -8.69 5.12
C HIS A 99 10.69 -9.22 5.28
N ASN A 100 11.04 -10.32 4.63
CA ASN A 100 12.39 -10.88 4.71
C ASN A 100 13.47 -9.93 4.15
N ARG A 101 13.12 -9.10 3.16
CA ARG A 101 14.04 -8.08 2.60
C ARG A 101 14.14 -6.83 3.49
N HIS A 102 13.06 -6.45 4.15
CA HIS A 102 12.97 -5.24 4.99
C HIS A 102 12.35 -5.56 6.36
N PRO A 103 13.03 -6.38 7.20
CA PRO A 103 12.44 -6.93 8.42
C PRO A 103 12.16 -5.89 9.51
N ASP A 104 12.76 -4.71 9.41
CA ASP A 104 12.52 -3.57 10.31
C ASP A 104 11.26 -2.76 9.94
N LYS A 105 10.62 -3.07 8.81
CA LYS A 105 9.43 -2.37 8.31
C LYS A 105 8.20 -3.24 8.49
N PHE A 106 7.13 -2.66 9.05
CA PHE A 106 5.86 -3.37 9.16
C PHE A 106 5.10 -3.36 7.83
N ILE A 107 4.23 -4.34 7.65
CA ILE A 107 3.25 -4.38 6.55
C ILE A 107 1.87 -4.30 7.19
N LEU A 108 0.99 -3.47 6.64
CA LEU A 108 -0.38 -3.30 7.11
C LEU A 108 -1.35 -3.40 5.93
N ALA A 109 -2.35 -4.28 6.03
CA ALA A 109 -3.49 -4.27 5.13
C ALA A 109 -4.38 -3.06 5.46
N THR A 110 -4.43 -2.09 4.54
CA THR A 110 -5.11 -0.80 4.75
C THR A 110 -6.48 -0.75 4.10
N GLU A 111 -6.73 -1.56 3.06
CA GLU A 111 -8.01 -1.61 2.39
C GLU A 111 -8.36 -3.01 1.87
N ALA A 112 -9.60 -3.44 2.14
CA ALA A 112 -10.20 -4.65 1.59
C ALA A 112 -11.69 -4.42 1.36
N CYS A 113 -12.18 -4.79 0.17
CA CYS A 113 -13.60 -4.80 -0.16
C CYS A 113 -13.93 -5.91 -1.18
N ALA A 114 -15.00 -6.67 -0.91
CA ALA A 114 -15.47 -7.71 -1.81
C ALA A 114 -16.37 -7.12 -2.92
N GLY A 115 -16.48 -7.84 -4.04
CA GLY A 115 -17.35 -7.43 -5.15
C GLY A 115 -16.72 -6.40 -6.10
N VAL A 116 -15.39 -6.36 -6.18
CA VAL A 116 -14.66 -5.48 -7.12
C VAL A 116 -14.85 -5.92 -8.58
N PHE A 117 -14.95 -7.22 -8.86
CA PHE A 117 -15.10 -7.75 -10.23
C PHE A 117 -16.53 -8.17 -10.57
N PHE A 118 -17.21 -8.86 -9.66
CA PHE A 118 -18.57 -9.40 -9.89
C PHE A 118 -19.46 -9.16 -8.67
N GLY A 119 -20.77 -9.07 -8.92
CA GLY A 119 -21.76 -8.93 -7.84
C GLY A 119 -21.69 -7.59 -7.11
N HIS A 120 -21.41 -6.48 -7.78
CA HIS A 120 -21.27 -5.17 -7.13
C HIS A 120 -22.38 -4.82 -6.12
N GLY A 121 -22.00 -4.15 -5.03
CA GLY A 121 -22.93 -3.74 -3.98
C GLY A 121 -23.17 -4.82 -2.92
N PRO A 122 -24.06 -4.55 -1.95
CA PRO A 122 -24.33 -5.48 -0.85
C PRO A 122 -25.10 -6.72 -1.35
N ILE A 123 -24.67 -7.90 -0.90
CA ILE A 123 -25.40 -9.17 -1.07
C ILE A 123 -25.69 -9.70 0.33
N LEU A 124 -26.97 -9.64 0.73
CA LEU A 124 -27.38 -10.01 2.08
C LEU A 124 -27.24 -11.51 2.30
N GLY A 125 -26.52 -11.90 3.35
CA GLY A 125 -26.31 -13.32 3.71
C GLY A 125 -25.28 -14.05 2.86
N ASP A 126 -24.43 -13.34 2.11
CA ASP A 126 -23.38 -13.95 1.30
C ASP A 126 -22.23 -14.49 2.17
N TRP A 127 -22.27 -15.79 2.43
CA TRP A 127 -21.26 -16.48 3.23
C TRP A 127 -19.91 -16.56 2.51
N TYR A 128 -19.91 -16.64 1.18
CA TYR A 128 -18.67 -16.71 0.40
C TYR A 128 -17.85 -15.42 0.57
N ARG A 129 -18.50 -14.26 0.56
CA ARG A 129 -17.83 -13.00 0.89
C ARG A 129 -17.24 -12.99 2.29
N ALA A 130 -17.96 -13.53 3.28
CA ALA A 130 -17.42 -13.61 4.64
C ALA A 130 -16.15 -14.48 4.68
N GLU A 131 -16.13 -15.60 3.94
CA GLU A 131 -14.96 -16.47 3.80
C GLU A 131 -13.79 -15.77 3.10
N GLU A 132 -14.02 -14.98 2.04
CA GLU A 132 -12.97 -14.20 1.38
C GLU A 132 -12.21 -13.31 2.40
N TYR A 133 -12.94 -12.53 3.21
CA TYR A 133 -12.34 -11.69 4.26
C TYR A 133 -11.58 -12.54 5.29
N ALA A 134 -12.16 -13.65 5.75
CA ALA A 134 -11.53 -14.50 6.75
C ALA A 134 -10.22 -15.13 6.23
N VAL A 135 -10.22 -15.62 5.00
CA VAL A 135 -9.03 -16.18 4.34
C VAL A 135 -7.95 -15.11 4.23
N ASN A 136 -8.29 -13.91 3.74
CA ASN A 136 -7.31 -12.83 3.59
C ASN A 136 -6.70 -12.35 4.91
N ILE A 137 -7.46 -12.37 6.01
CA ILE A 137 -6.93 -11.99 7.34
C ILE A 137 -5.94 -13.03 7.86
N ILE A 138 -6.12 -14.30 7.50
CA ILE A 138 -5.30 -15.42 8.00
C ILE A 138 -4.02 -15.61 7.16
N GLU A 139 -4.05 -15.32 5.87
CA GLU A 139 -2.91 -15.44 4.94
C GLU A 139 -1.85 -14.34 5.09
#